data_AF-A0A413DSV2-F1
#
_entry.id   AF-A0A413DSV2-F1
#
_cell.length_a   1.000
_cell.length_b   1.000
_cell.length_c   1.000
_cell.angle_alpha   90.00
_cell.angle_beta   90.00
_cell.angle_gamma   90.00
#
_symmetry.space_group_name_H-M   'P 1'
#
loop_
_entity.id
_entity.type
_entity.pdbx_description
1 polymer ?
#
loop_
_entity_poly.entity_id
_entity_poly.type
_entity_poly.pdbx_seq_one_letter_code
_entity_poly.pdbx_strand_id
1 'polypeptide(L)'
;MKRPLYYLLCAIACMSMVSATMPMAAIAEAIQPQETAEQQEQADATNGDTGKAKDSTNTNATADTVEDGAATSTGTSAANMESVDGTPTTPGTIAATDAANPTSSLRAQANPTPEAISTTSQTGYAHSATATQNGVTFTVSWNDAPAGTATTFHVTQANGSSQAKARMDVPTYWDGGSQESVCDPSRPAWASYYSLGTAGHDFTFDFTASGTYRIYFYFMDNDRNDPQNDKGIYYLRTTAEVTVNDAARPSVTQIVNNAVDLCRQQTNGSEYDMALWLHDWTLDQLEYDHGLNWCSAESGLTRHQGTCESYQRIYSKLLDAAGIANGRITGNGHTWNAVKIDGKWCQMDLTWDDTSDNWYGDLDQRHLYFGLTDELMAIAHSDHTTNYQKANYAYRSTDLSNNYFVRNGKADEWADKYADRIQQHLDAKEESFSIDADNQSFPPSISGIQNGIVA
;
A
#
# COMPACT_ATOMS: atom_id res chain seq x y z
N MET A 1 16.83 -7.07 -19.41
CA MET A 1 16.00 -7.54 -20.55
C MET A 1 15.73 -6.38 -21.51
N LYS A 2 15.14 -6.61 -22.69
CA LYS A 2 14.61 -5.51 -23.52
C LYS A 2 13.25 -5.09 -22.95
N ARG A 3 13.17 -3.92 -22.31
CA ARG A 3 11.96 -3.37 -21.71
C ARG A 3 10.90 -3.06 -22.81
N PRO A 4 9.63 -3.43 -22.64
CA PRO A 4 8.56 -3.07 -23.58
C PRO A 4 7.99 -1.68 -23.27
N LEU A 5 8.13 -0.73 -24.20
CA LEU A 5 7.45 0.57 -24.15
C LEU A 5 5.92 0.38 -24.17
N TYR A 6 5.12 0.90 -23.20
CA TYR A 6 3.72 1.35 -23.43
C TYR A 6 3.17 2.28 -22.30
N TYR A 7 3.24 3.60 -22.55
CA TYR A 7 2.36 4.73 -22.14
C TYR A 7 1.96 5.06 -20.68
N LEU A 8 2.36 6.30 -20.34
CA LEU A 8 1.77 7.32 -19.45
C LEU A 8 0.25 7.26 -19.18
N LEU A 9 -0.14 7.08 -17.92
CA LEU A 9 -1.36 7.63 -17.29
C LEU A 9 -1.29 7.50 -15.75
N CYS A 10 -0.36 8.21 -15.12
CA CYS A 10 -0.03 8.03 -13.69
C CYS A 10 -0.73 9.01 -12.71
N ALA A 11 -1.74 9.75 -13.19
CA ALA A 11 -2.60 10.58 -12.35
C ALA A 11 -4.01 9.95 -12.27
N ILE A 12 -4.57 9.89 -11.06
CA ILE A 12 -5.88 9.29 -10.70
C ILE A 12 -5.86 7.75 -10.53
N ALA A 13 -5.40 7.23 -9.38
CA ALA A 13 -5.83 5.92 -8.86
C ALA A 13 -5.55 5.61 -7.36
N CYS A 14 -5.36 6.60 -6.47
CA CYS A 14 -5.22 6.35 -5.01
C CYS A 14 -6.25 7.15 -4.18
N MET A 15 -7.54 6.82 -4.33
CA MET A 15 -8.61 7.35 -3.47
C MET A 15 -9.40 6.24 -2.77
N SER A 16 -9.20 6.13 -1.47
CA SER A 16 -10.09 5.46 -0.51
C SER A 16 -9.86 6.14 0.86
N MET A 17 -10.83 6.78 1.53
CA MET A 17 -12.29 6.82 1.35
C MET A 17 -12.91 8.16 1.83
N VAL A 18 -14.24 8.29 1.66
CA VAL A 18 -15.18 9.22 2.36
C VAL A 18 -15.29 10.67 1.86
N SER A 19 -16.09 10.90 0.81
CA SER A 19 -17.38 11.63 0.86
C SER A 19 -17.90 11.94 -0.56
N ALA A 20 -19.02 12.65 -0.71
CA ALA A 20 -19.97 12.44 -1.81
C ALA A 20 -19.89 13.41 -3.02
N THR A 21 -20.29 12.88 -4.18
CA THR A 21 -20.98 13.52 -5.33
C THR A 21 -20.27 14.54 -6.26
N MET A 22 -19.93 14.03 -7.46
CA MET A 22 -20.05 14.66 -8.80
C MET A 22 -19.04 15.79 -9.19
N PRO A 23 -18.96 16.23 -10.46
CA PRO A 23 -18.14 15.55 -11.48
C PRO A 23 -17.13 16.48 -12.21
N MET A 24 -16.27 15.90 -13.06
CA MET A 24 -15.26 16.64 -13.84
C MET A 24 -15.84 17.66 -14.84
N ALA A 25 -15.18 18.82 -14.93
CA ALA A 25 -15.05 19.63 -16.15
C ALA A 25 -13.66 20.30 -16.15
N ALA A 26 -13.02 20.39 -17.31
CA ALA A 26 -11.70 21.01 -17.49
C ALA A 26 -11.81 22.42 -18.08
N ILE A 27 -10.72 23.20 -18.00
CA ILE A 27 -10.16 24.19 -18.97
C ILE A 27 -9.36 25.28 -18.22
N ALA A 28 -8.37 25.87 -18.91
CA ALA A 28 -7.30 26.72 -18.38
C ALA A 28 -7.57 28.25 -18.42
N GLU A 29 -6.50 29.03 -18.24
CA GLU A 29 -6.38 30.51 -18.27
C GLU A 29 -6.85 31.25 -16.98
N ALA A 30 -6.25 32.37 -16.53
CA ALA A 30 -5.24 33.26 -17.13
C ALA A 30 -4.27 33.89 -16.09
N ILE A 31 -3.27 34.65 -16.57
CA ILE A 31 -2.19 35.30 -15.80
C ILE A 31 -2.53 36.77 -15.45
N GLN A 32 -2.58 37.08 -14.14
CA GLN A 32 -2.04 38.29 -13.45
C GLN A 32 -2.61 39.72 -13.81
N PRO A 33 -2.15 40.84 -13.20
CA PRO A 33 -2.87 41.51 -12.09
C PRO A 33 -3.28 42.99 -12.32
N GLN A 34 -3.98 43.61 -11.36
CA GLN A 34 -3.98 45.08 -11.20
C GLN A 34 -4.17 45.54 -9.73
N GLU A 35 -3.72 46.76 -9.45
CA GLU A 35 -3.40 47.35 -8.15
C GLU A 35 -4.56 47.96 -7.32
N THR A 36 -4.32 48.01 -6.01
CA THR A 36 -4.58 49.10 -5.02
C THR A 36 -5.83 49.98 -5.13
N ALA A 37 -6.62 49.97 -4.05
CA ALA A 37 -7.35 51.15 -3.56
C ALA A 37 -7.31 51.20 -2.03
N GLU A 38 -7.24 52.40 -1.45
CA GLU A 38 -6.90 52.68 -0.06
C GLU A 38 -8.08 52.52 0.91
N GLN A 39 -7.80 52.24 2.20
CA GLN A 39 -8.37 53.09 3.25
C GLN A 39 -7.55 53.16 4.55
N GLN A 40 -7.43 54.39 5.01
CA GLN A 40 -6.77 54.93 6.21
C GLN A 40 -7.75 54.77 7.41
N GLU A 41 -7.36 54.57 8.68
CA GLU A 41 -6.87 55.58 9.64
C GLU A 41 -6.39 54.87 10.94
N GLN A 42 -5.21 55.22 11.48
CA GLN A 42 -5.01 56.06 12.69
C GLN A 42 -5.26 55.30 14.03
N ALA A 43 -4.24 54.80 14.74
CA ALA A 43 -3.13 55.46 15.46
C ALA A 43 -3.51 56.06 16.84
N ASP A 44 -3.06 55.38 17.90
CA ASP A 44 -2.52 55.89 19.18
C ASP A 44 -2.16 54.66 20.07
N ALA A 45 -1.30 54.65 21.08
CA ALA A 45 -0.10 55.40 21.46
C ALA A 45 0.32 54.87 22.86
N THR A 46 1.55 54.35 22.98
CA THR A 46 2.48 54.66 24.10
C THR A 46 2.31 54.03 25.52
N ASN A 47 3.33 53.23 25.89
CA ASN A 47 3.97 53.00 27.22
C ASN A 47 3.27 52.36 28.44
N GLY A 48 4.11 51.67 29.25
CA GLY A 48 3.84 51.23 30.63
C GLY A 48 4.16 49.73 30.85
N ASP A 49 5.42 49.29 30.82
CA ASP A 49 6.42 49.30 31.91
C ASP A 49 6.25 48.23 33.02
N THR A 50 7.37 47.58 33.35
CA THR A 50 7.65 46.66 34.48
C THR A 50 6.71 45.49 34.82
N GLY A 51 7.32 44.29 34.92
CA GLY A 51 7.45 43.72 36.28
C GLY A 51 7.25 42.20 36.50
N LYS A 52 8.37 41.53 36.81
CA LYS A 52 8.52 40.34 37.68
C LYS A 52 8.06 38.95 37.24
N ALA A 53 9.09 38.11 37.08
CA ALA A 53 9.12 36.66 37.17
C ALA A 53 8.47 36.03 38.42
N LYS A 54 7.95 34.80 38.22
CA LYS A 54 8.33 33.54 38.90
C LYS A 54 8.16 32.42 37.86
N ASP A 55 9.15 31.61 37.52
CA ASP A 55 9.81 30.56 38.33
C ASP A 55 8.85 29.46 38.83
N SER A 56 8.93 28.29 38.18
CA SER A 56 8.58 26.97 38.73
C SER A 56 9.08 25.88 37.79
N THR A 57 10.20 25.26 38.16
CA THR A 57 10.70 24.00 37.58
C THR A 57 9.79 22.82 37.91
N ASN A 58 9.65 21.85 37.00
CA ASN A 58 9.84 20.44 37.38
C ASN A 58 10.05 19.49 36.19
N THR A 59 11.10 18.68 36.32
CA THR A 59 11.43 17.49 35.52
C THR A 59 10.67 16.25 36.03
N ASN A 60 10.20 15.35 35.16
CA ASN A 60 10.81 14.02 34.89
C ASN A 60 9.85 12.94 34.33
N ALA A 61 10.47 12.05 33.54
CA ALA A 61 10.21 10.60 33.40
C ALA A 61 8.87 10.05 32.84
N THR A 62 8.97 9.55 31.59
CA THR A 62 8.76 8.14 31.16
C THR A 62 7.72 7.25 31.86
N ALA A 63 6.74 6.74 31.10
CA ALA A 63 6.35 5.31 31.04
C ALA A 63 5.35 5.03 29.89
N ASP A 64 5.45 3.84 29.27
CA ASP A 64 4.44 3.28 28.37
C ASP A 64 3.13 2.93 29.10
N THR A 65 1.99 3.07 28.39
CA THR A 65 0.95 2.03 28.42
C THR A 65 0.18 1.99 27.09
N VAL A 66 -0.02 0.77 26.57
CA VAL A 66 -1.01 0.46 25.52
C VAL A 66 -2.39 0.35 26.18
N GLU A 67 -3.45 0.88 25.57
CA GLU A 67 -4.81 0.51 25.96
C GLU A 67 -5.73 0.27 24.74
N ASP A 68 -6.52 -0.79 24.86
CA ASP A 68 -7.44 -1.35 23.87
C ASP A 68 -8.87 -0.82 24.12
N GLY A 69 -9.67 -0.63 23.07
CA GLY A 69 -10.84 0.25 23.12
C GLY A 69 -12.03 -0.23 22.27
N ALA A 70 -12.71 -1.29 22.72
CA ALA A 70 -13.93 -1.77 22.08
C ALA A 70 -15.12 -0.81 22.29
N ALA A 71 -15.89 -0.54 21.23
CA ALA A 71 -17.10 0.27 21.27
C ALA A 71 -18.33 -0.49 20.74
N THR A 72 -19.18 -0.97 21.64
CA THR A 72 -20.50 -1.54 21.34
C THR A 72 -21.54 -0.43 21.25
N SER A 73 -22.48 -0.48 20.30
CA SER A 73 -23.73 0.28 20.42
C SER A 73 -24.94 -0.54 19.94
N THR A 74 -26.04 -0.40 20.67
CA THR A 74 -27.35 -1.03 20.44
C THR A 74 -28.41 0.06 20.38
N GLY A 75 -29.38 -0.06 19.48
CA GLY A 75 -30.45 0.95 19.32
C GLY A 75 -31.54 0.54 18.34
N THR A 76 -32.54 -0.19 18.84
CA THR A 76 -33.68 -0.74 18.07
C THR A 76 -34.89 0.21 18.03
N SER A 77 -35.65 0.24 16.93
CA SER A 77 -37.12 0.51 16.84
C SER A 77 -37.58 0.28 15.38
N ALA A 78 -38.49 -0.67 15.06
CA ALA A 78 -39.96 -0.63 15.15
C ALA A 78 -40.62 0.32 14.11
N ALA A 79 -41.72 0.03 13.39
CA ALA A 79 -42.62 -1.14 13.23
C ALA A 79 -43.23 -1.07 11.78
N ASN A 80 -44.26 -1.79 11.29
CA ASN A 80 -45.26 -2.73 11.83
C ASN A 80 -45.83 -3.65 10.69
N MET A 81 -46.85 -4.48 10.95
CA MET A 81 -47.66 -5.21 9.93
C MET A 81 -49.03 -4.54 9.66
N GLU A 82 -49.61 -4.78 8.47
CA GLU A 82 -51.07 -5.00 8.32
C GLU A 82 -51.41 -5.80 7.05
N SER A 83 -52.59 -6.44 7.01
CA SER A 83 -53.03 -7.39 5.96
C SER A 83 -54.55 -7.35 5.79
N VAL A 84 -55.08 -7.23 4.57
CA VAL A 84 -56.51 -7.49 4.25
C VAL A 84 -56.67 -8.15 2.85
N ASP A 85 -57.76 -8.91 2.72
CA ASP A 85 -58.17 -9.91 1.72
C ASP A 85 -58.79 -9.36 0.39
N GLY A 86 -58.99 -10.24 -0.61
CA GLY A 86 -59.77 -9.94 -1.83
C GLY A 86 -59.65 -10.91 -3.03
N THR A 87 -60.64 -11.79 -3.23
CA THR A 87 -60.93 -12.54 -4.49
C THR A 87 -62.21 -11.98 -5.19
N PRO A 88 -62.77 -12.46 -6.34
CA PRO A 88 -62.50 -13.69 -7.16
C PRO A 88 -62.51 -13.52 -8.71
N THR A 89 -62.15 -14.58 -9.47
CA THR A 89 -62.96 -15.20 -10.58
C THR A 89 -62.24 -16.36 -11.31
N THR A 90 -63.03 -17.33 -11.83
CA THR A 90 -62.65 -18.56 -12.61
C THR A 90 -63.41 -18.56 -13.98
N PRO A 91 -63.31 -19.51 -14.96
CA PRO A 91 -63.26 -21.00 -14.83
C PRO A 91 -62.56 -21.88 -15.92
N GLY A 92 -62.48 -23.21 -15.66
CA GLY A 92 -62.33 -24.31 -16.65
C GLY A 92 -61.00 -25.13 -16.58
N THR A 93 -60.93 -26.47 -16.72
CA THR A 93 -61.96 -27.50 -17.06
C THR A 93 -61.51 -28.95 -16.68
N ILE A 94 -62.29 -29.63 -15.80
CA ILE A 94 -62.74 -31.05 -15.75
C ILE A 94 -61.80 -32.26 -16.07
N ALA A 95 -61.63 -33.19 -15.09
CA ALA A 95 -61.89 -34.67 -15.14
C ALA A 95 -61.31 -35.37 -13.86
N ALA A 96 -62.09 -35.99 -12.94
CA ALA A 96 -62.68 -37.36 -12.96
C ALA A 96 -61.61 -38.49 -12.92
N THR A 97 -61.62 -39.56 -12.12
CA THR A 97 -62.49 -40.22 -11.08
C THR A 97 -61.58 -41.21 -10.29
N ASP A 98 -61.85 -41.80 -9.11
CA ASP A 98 -63.03 -41.92 -8.22
C ASP A 98 -62.59 -42.18 -6.74
N ALA A 99 -63.48 -42.64 -5.83
CA ALA A 99 -63.20 -42.89 -4.41
C ALA A 99 -63.46 -44.34 -3.91
N ALA A 100 -62.68 -44.79 -2.91
CA ALA A 100 -63.10 -45.83 -1.94
C ALA A 100 -62.29 -45.74 -0.63
N ASN A 101 -62.99 -45.66 0.51
CA ASN A 101 -62.49 -45.78 1.88
C ASN A 101 -63.47 -46.73 2.61
N PRO A 102 -63.08 -47.51 3.64
CA PRO A 102 -63.24 -46.98 4.99
C PRO A 102 -62.24 -47.44 6.08
N THR A 103 -61.94 -46.50 6.97
CA THR A 103 -61.74 -46.65 8.44
C THR A 103 -60.53 -47.42 9.03
N SER A 104 -59.62 -46.60 9.58
CA SER A 104 -59.21 -46.57 11.00
C SER A 104 -58.40 -47.73 11.62
N SER A 105 -57.14 -47.44 11.98
CA SER A 105 -56.69 -47.54 13.37
C SER A 105 -55.38 -46.78 13.61
N LEU A 106 -55.22 -46.21 14.81
CA LEU A 106 -54.07 -45.41 15.22
C LEU A 106 -52.87 -46.31 15.56
N ARG A 107 -51.69 -46.02 15.00
CA ARG A 107 -50.41 -46.39 15.65
C ARG A 107 -49.32 -45.39 15.28
N ALA A 108 -48.71 -44.78 16.30
CA ALA A 108 -47.56 -43.90 16.12
C ALA A 108 -46.35 -44.73 15.64
N GLN A 109 -45.68 -44.26 14.60
CA GLN A 109 -44.45 -44.84 14.08
C GLN A 109 -43.39 -43.74 14.09
N ALA A 110 -42.39 -43.89 14.96
CA ALA A 110 -41.30 -42.93 15.08
C ALA A 110 -40.43 -42.98 13.81
N ASN A 111 -40.17 -41.81 13.22
CA ASN A 111 -39.22 -41.67 12.13
C ASN A 111 -37.79 -41.78 12.70
N PRO A 112 -36.85 -42.51 12.08
CA PRO A 112 -35.52 -42.66 12.62
C PRO A 112 -34.74 -41.33 12.59
N THR A 113 -33.86 -41.16 13.58
CA THR A 113 -32.87 -40.09 13.63
C THR A 113 -32.01 -40.10 12.35
N PRO A 114 -31.73 -38.95 11.72
CA PRO A 114 -30.75 -38.89 10.63
C PRO A 114 -29.40 -39.40 11.13
N GLU A 115 -28.80 -40.35 10.41
CA GLU A 115 -27.46 -40.84 10.76
C GLU A 115 -26.46 -39.68 10.63
N ALA A 116 -25.69 -39.46 11.71
CA ALA A 116 -24.56 -38.54 11.66
C ALA A 116 -23.52 -39.10 10.68
N ILE A 117 -23.35 -38.41 9.54
CA ILE A 117 -22.37 -38.79 8.52
C ILE A 117 -20.98 -38.60 9.12
N SER A 118 -20.32 -39.70 9.47
CA SER A 118 -18.92 -39.71 9.89
C SER A 118 -18.04 -39.23 8.74
N THR A 119 -17.49 -38.02 8.85
CA THR A 119 -16.50 -37.51 7.91
C THR A 119 -15.18 -38.28 8.07
N THR A 120 -14.89 -39.16 7.12
CA THR A 120 -13.63 -39.90 7.04
C THR A 120 -12.48 -38.89 7.01
N SER A 121 -11.63 -38.89 8.05
CA SER A 121 -10.48 -38.01 8.12
C SER A 121 -9.53 -38.31 6.97
N GLN A 122 -9.41 -37.40 6.01
CA GLN A 122 -8.54 -37.57 4.85
C GLN A 122 -7.08 -37.28 5.27
N THR A 123 -6.45 -38.26 5.92
CA THR A 123 -5.12 -38.19 6.55
C THR A 123 -3.95 -38.22 5.54
N GLY A 124 -4.12 -37.52 4.41
CA GLY A 124 -3.14 -37.44 3.31
C GLY A 124 -2.36 -36.12 3.22
N TYR A 125 -2.60 -35.18 4.14
CA TYR A 125 -1.88 -33.91 4.23
C TYR A 125 -0.77 -33.97 5.28
N ALA A 126 0.41 -33.45 4.95
CA ALA A 126 1.55 -33.35 5.86
C ALA A 126 1.32 -32.34 6.98
N HIS A 127 0.57 -31.27 6.69
CA HIS A 127 0.30 -30.17 7.61
C HIS A 127 -1.19 -29.88 7.71
N SER A 128 -1.64 -29.47 8.89
CA SER A 128 -3.00 -28.99 9.11
C SER A 128 -3.09 -28.02 10.29
N ALA A 129 -3.97 -27.02 10.20
CA ALA A 129 -4.31 -26.12 11.27
C ALA A 129 -5.83 -26.04 11.43
N THR A 130 -6.33 -26.13 12.67
CA THR A 130 -7.76 -26.15 12.97
C THR A 130 -8.16 -25.02 13.91
N ALA A 131 -9.41 -24.59 13.83
CA ALA A 131 -10.05 -23.76 14.84
C ALA A 131 -11.48 -24.25 15.05
N THR A 132 -11.97 -24.22 16.29
CA THR A 132 -13.29 -24.76 16.65
C THR A 132 -14.07 -23.75 17.48
N GLN A 133 -15.34 -23.52 17.11
CA GLN A 133 -16.27 -22.65 17.82
C GLN A 133 -17.69 -23.20 17.67
N ASN A 134 -18.50 -23.17 18.73
CA ASN A 134 -19.91 -23.56 18.72
C ASN A 134 -20.19 -24.97 18.12
N GLY A 135 -19.21 -25.88 18.23
CA GLY A 135 -19.27 -27.25 17.68
C GLY A 135 -18.85 -27.38 16.21
N VAL A 136 -18.66 -26.27 15.51
CA VAL A 136 -18.10 -26.21 14.15
C VAL A 136 -16.57 -26.24 14.23
N THR A 137 -15.94 -27.05 13.38
CA THR A 137 -14.48 -27.06 13.21
C THR A 137 -14.13 -26.64 11.81
N PHE A 138 -13.35 -25.55 11.70
CA PHE A 138 -12.72 -25.09 10.46
C PHE A 138 -11.29 -25.64 10.38
N THR A 139 -10.93 -26.20 9.22
CA THR A 139 -9.63 -26.86 9.01
C THR A 139 -8.98 -26.34 7.73
N VAL A 140 -7.71 -25.96 7.81
CA VAL A 140 -6.83 -25.71 6.67
C VAL A 140 -5.82 -26.86 6.62
N SER A 141 -5.67 -27.51 5.47
CA SER A 141 -4.69 -28.60 5.27
C SER A 141 -3.84 -28.34 4.02
N TRP A 142 -2.56 -28.66 4.09
CA TRP A 142 -1.63 -28.47 2.97
C TRP A 142 -0.49 -29.49 2.99
N ASN A 143 0.21 -29.57 1.87
CA ASN A 143 1.44 -30.34 1.71
C ASN A 143 2.58 -29.38 1.35
N ASP A 144 3.82 -29.79 1.61
CA ASP A 144 4.99 -29.09 1.09
C ASP A 144 4.99 -29.17 -0.44
N ALA A 145 4.97 -28.03 -1.11
CA ALA A 145 5.02 -27.94 -2.56
C ALA A 145 6.47 -28.06 -3.06
N PRO A 146 6.73 -28.75 -4.18
CA PRO A 146 8.02 -28.67 -4.86
C PRO A 146 8.43 -27.22 -5.15
N ALA A 147 9.73 -26.92 -5.06
CA ALA A 147 10.26 -25.63 -5.47
C ALA A 147 9.83 -25.28 -6.91
N GLY A 148 9.38 -24.03 -7.11
CA GLY A 148 8.80 -23.58 -8.38
C GLY A 148 7.31 -23.88 -8.57
N THR A 149 6.60 -24.40 -7.56
CA THR A 149 5.16 -24.67 -7.63
C THR A 149 4.38 -24.01 -6.48
N ALA A 150 3.16 -23.56 -6.77
CA ALA A 150 2.28 -22.98 -5.76
C ALA A 150 1.81 -24.02 -4.75
N THR A 151 1.77 -23.64 -3.47
CA THR A 151 1.18 -24.44 -2.41
C THR A 151 -0.34 -24.30 -2.44
N THR A 152 -1.04 -25.43 -2.43
CA THR A 152 -2.50 -25.47 -2.26
C THR A 152 -2.88 -25.62 -0.79
N PHE A 153 -3.72 -24.72 -0.31
CA PHE A 153 -4.35 -24.76 1.01
C PHE A 153 -5.80 -25.21 0.85
N HIS A 154 -6.04 -26.49 1.15
CA HIS A 154 -7.36 -27.08 1.11
C HIS A 154 -8.10 -26.75 2.42
N VAL A 155 -9.19 -26.00 2.31
CA VAL A 155 -9.98 -25.55 3.47
C VAL A 155 -11.32 -26.25 3.55
N THR A 156 -11.67 -26.75 4.74
CA THR A 156 -12.86 -27.57 4.98
C THR A 156 -13.54 -27.20 6.30
N GLN A 157 -14.76 -27.69 6.47
CA GLN A 157 -15.53 -27.56 7.70
C GLN A 157 -16.10 -28.91 8.16
N ALA A 158 -16.37 -29.01 9.46
CA ALA A 158 -17.21 -30.04 10.05
C ALA A 158 -18.28 -29.38 10.94
N ASN A 159 -19.52 -29.89 10.87
CA ASN A 159 -20.69 -29.46 11.64
C ASN A 159 -21.20 -28.01 11.42
N GLY A 160 -20.67 -27.27 10.46
CA GLY A 160 -21.23 -25.97 10.02
C GLY A 160 -22.24 -26.13 8.88
N SER A 161 -22.88 -25.03 8.51
CA SER A 161 -24.00 -25.00 7.56
C SER A 161 -23.59 -25.08 6.09
N SER A 162 -24.59 -25.18 5.20
CA SER A 162 -24.39 -25.07 3.74
C SER A 162 -23.94 -23.67 3.29
N GLN A 163 -24.14 -22.64 4.11
CA GLN A 163 -23.81 -21.24 3.84
C GLN A 163 -22.41 -20.84 4.33
N ALA A 164 -21.67 -21.79 4.93
CA ALA A 164 -20.32 -21.55 5.42
C ALA A 164 -19.37 -21.09 4.30
N LYS A 165 -18.61 -20.03 4.60
CA LYS A 165 -17.64 -19.42 3.69
C LYS A 165 -16.27 -19.31 4.35
N ALA A 166 -15.22 -19.34 3.53
CA ALA A 166 -13.87 -19.03 3.96
C ALA A 166 -13.22 -17.97 3.08
N ARG A 167 -12.20 -17.28 3.63
CA ARG A 167 -11.24 -16.47 2.87
C ARG A 167 -9.81 -16.75 3.33
N MET A 168 -8.87 -16.55 2.42
CA MET A 168 -7.43 -16.47 2.70
C MET A 168 -7.03 -14.99 2.74
N ASP A 169 -6.39 -14.56 3.84
CA ASP A 169 -5.74 -13.24 3.89
C ASP A 169 -4.45 -13.23 3.07
N VAL A 170 -3.92 -12.04 2.83
CA VAL A 170 -2.59 -11.88 2.25
C VAL A 170 -1.51 -12.56 3.12
N PRO A 171 -0.56 -13.29 2.52
CA PRO A 171 0.59 -13.80 3.25
C PRO A 171 1.48 -12.69 3.82
N THR A 172 1.88 -12.84 5.08
CA THR A 172 2.90 -12.02 5.74
C THR A 172 4.24 -12.75 5.71
N TYR A 173 5.29 -12.14 5.16
CA TYR A 173 6.64 -12.67 5.06
C TYR A 173 7.58 -12.11 6.13
N TRP A 174 8.53 -12.93 6.59
CA TRP A 174 9.75 -12.50 7.28
C TRP A 174 10.87 -13.54 7.13
N ASP A 175 12.11 -13.08 7.16
CA ASP A 175 13.33 -13.91 7.25
C ASP A 175 14.28 -13.47 8.38
N GLY A 176 13.78 -12.57 9.23
CA GLY A 176 14.52 -11.85 10.26
C GLY A 176 13.98 -10.42 10.35
N GLY A 177 14.18 -9.73 11.48
CA GLY A 177 13.76 -8.34 11.63
C GLY A 177 12.23 -8.12 11.51
N SER A 178 11.82 -7.24 10.60
CA SER A 178 10.44 -6.78 10.44
C SER A 178 9.60 -7.66 9.49
N GLN A 179 8.31 -7.77 9.77
CA GLN A 179 7.32 -8.48 8.95
C GLN A 179 6.72 -7.55 7.89
N GLU A 180 6.37 -8.10 6.73
CA GLU A 180 5.66 -7.36 5.67
C GLU A 180 4.65 -8.22 4.92
N SER A 181 3.51 -7.61 4.54
CA SER A 181 2.53 -8.25 3.66
C SER A 181 3.13 -8.35 2.26
N VAL A 182 3.15 -9.56 1.67
CA VAL A 182 3.75 -9.78 0.36
C VAL A 182 3.01 -8.99 -0.74
N CYS A 183 1.69 -8.95 -0.62
CA CYS A 183 0.76 -8.31 -1.54
C CYS A 183 0.02 -7.14 -0.86
N ASP A 184 -0.61 -6.28 -1.65
CA ASP A 184 -1.50 -5.24 -1.15
C ASP A 184 -2.79 -5.87 -0.56
N PRO A 185 -3.06 -5.74 0.75
CA PRO A 185 -4.23 -6.33 1.40
C PRO A 185 -5.57 -5.71 0.96
N SER A 186 -5.56 -4.54 0.30
CA SER A 186 -6.78 -3.90 -0.20
C SER A 186 -7.35 -4.56 -1.45
N ARG A 187 -6.57 -5.41 -2.13
CA ARG A 187 -7.00 -6.08 -3.37
C ARG A 187 -8.18 -7.02 -3.09
N PRO A 188 -9.23 -7.03 -3.94
CA PRO A 188 -10.41 -7.89 -3.73
C PRO A 188 -10.10 -9.38 -3.55
N ALA A 189 -8.98 -9.89 -4.08
CA ALA A 189 -8.55 -11.27 -3.93
C ALA A 189 -8.40 -11.70 -2.45
N TRP A 190 -7.92 -10.81 -1.57
CA TRP A 190 -7.68 -11.11 -0.15
C TRP A 190 -8.89 -10.79 0.75
N ALA A 191 -9.82 -9.99 0.26
CA ALA A 191 -11.07 -9.65 0.95
C ALA A 191 -12.24 -10.60 0.62
N SER A 192 -12.14 -11.40 -0.46
CA SER A 192 -13.26 -12.20 -0.98
C SER A 192 -13.50 -13.48 -0.17
N TYR A 193 -14.77 -13.73 0.18
CA TYR A 193 -15.22 -14.98 0.81
C TYR A 193 -15.82 -15.95 -0.23
N TYR A 194 -15.37 -17.20 -0.16
CA TYR A 194 -15.76 -18.30 -1.04
C TYR A 194 -16.58 -19.34 -0.27
N SER A 195 -17.67 -19.82 -0.85
CA SER A 195 -18.50 -20.88 -0.24
C SER A 195 -17.76 -22.22 -0.20
N LEU A 196 -17.76 -22.87 0.96
CA LEU A 196 -17.07 -24.17 1.15
C LEU A 196 -17.87 -25.36 0.62
N GLY A 197 -19.20 -25.30 0.71
CA GLY A 197 -20.06 -26.43 0.38
C GLY A 197 -19.69 -27.70 1.18
N THR A 198 -19.81 -28.87 0.53
CA THR A 198 -19.44 -30.17 1.11
C THR A 198 -18.02 -30.63 0.77
N ALA A 199 -17.40 -30.05 -0.27
CA ALA A 199 -16.08 -30.47 -0.76
C ALA A 199 -14.93 -29.60 -0.23
N GLY A 200 -15.23 -28.47 0.42
CA GLY A 200 -14.23 -27.47 0.78
C GLY A 200 -13.87 -26.53 -0.39
N HIS A 201 -12.80 -25.77 -0.21
CA HIS A 201 -12.27 -24.84 -1.21
C HIS A 201 -10.75 -24.87 -1.21
N ASP A 202 -10.14 -24.66 -2.38
CA ASP A 202 -8.68 -24.62 -2.54
C ASP A 202 -8.22 -23.19 -2.77
N PHE A 203 -7.42 -22.65 -1.84
CA PHE A 203 -6.63 -21.45 -2.08
C PHE A 203 -5.23 -21.83 -2.54
N THR A 204 -4.55 -20.98 -3.31
CA THR A 204 -3.18 -21.23 -3.78
C THR A 204 -2.29 -20.01 -3.59
N PHE A 205 -1.00 -20.24 -3.33
CA PHE A 205 0.01 -19.18 -3.29
C PHE A 205 1.39 -19.72 -3.69
N ASP A 206 2.15 -18.97 -4.50
CA ASP A 206 3.54 -19.28 -4.87
C ASP A 206 4.52 -18.49 -3.99
N PHE A 207 5.27 -19.23 -3.19
CA PHE A 207 6.32 -18.70 -2.33
C PHE A 207 7.63 -18.61 -3.11
N THR A 208 8.24 -17.42 -3.19
CA THR A 208 9.37 -17.14 -4.09
C THR A 208 10.67 -16.76 -3.38
N ALA A 209 10.65 -16.59 -2.06
CA ALA A 209 11.83 -16.37 -1.22
C ALA A 209 11.94 -17.45 -0.12
N SER A 210 13.17 -17.71 0.33
CA SER A 210 13.39 -18.41 1.60
C SER A 210 13.05 -17.50 2.78
N GLY A 211 12.56 -18.10 3.85
CA GLY A 211 12.00 -17.40 5.01
C GLY A 211 10.74 -18.09 5.52
N THR A 212 9.97 -17.40 6.34
CA THR A 212 8.69 -17.90 6.86
C THR A 212 7.55 -17.00 6.42
N TYR A 213 6.44 -17.63 6.03
CA TYR A 213 5.22 -16.97 5.62
C TYR A 213 4.08 -17.38 6.57
N ARG A 214 3.33 -16.40 7.07
CA ARG A 214 2.10 -16.60 7.84
C ARG A 214 0.90 -16.24 7.01
N ILE A 215 -0.11 -17.11 7.03
CA ILE A 215 -1.34 -16.93 6.28
C ILE A 215 -2.51 -17.15 7.24
N TYR A 216 -3.33 -16.11 7.41
CA TYR A 216 -4.57 -16.23 8.16
C TYR A 216 -5.70 -16.72 7.26
N PHE A 217 -6.45 -17.71 7.74
CA PHE A 217 -7.66 -18.18 7.09
C PHE A 217 -8.85 -17.89 8.00
N TYR A 218 -9.89 -17.32 7.42
CA TYR A 218 -11.09 -16.89 8.14
C TYR A 218 -12.26 -17.72 7.66
N PHE A 219 -13.12 -18.07 8.59
CA PHE A 219 -14.34 -18.81 8.40
C PHE A 219 -15.52 -17.99 8.94
N MET A 220 -16.63 -18.02 8.21
CA MET A 220 -17.88 -17.39 8.59
C MET A 220 -19.03 -18.34 8.28
N ASP A 221 -19.91 -18.54 9.25
CA ASP A 221 -21.13 -19.33 9.16
C ASP A 221 -22.24 -18.66 9.99
N ASN A 222 -23.09 -17.91 9.28
CA ASN A 222 -24.14 -17.04 9.82
C ASN A 222 -25.40 -17.22 8.98
N ASP A 223 -25.92 -18.45 8.91
CA ASP A 223 -27.22 -18.74 8.31
C ASP A 223 -28.36 -18.42 9.28
N ARG A 224 -28.80 -17.16 9.28
CA ARG A 224 -29.93 -16.68 10.09
C ARG A 224 -31.29 -17.29 9.70
N ASN A 225 -31.35 -18.09 8.63
CA ASN A 225 -32.57 -18.68 8.10
C ASN A 225 -32.70 -20.19 8.37
N ASP A 226 -31.66 -20.84 8.93
CA ASP A 226 -31.71 -22.22 9.41
C ASP A 226 -31.66 -22.26 10.95
N PRO A 227 -32.81 -22.39 11.65
CA PRO A 227 -32.86 -22.46 13.12
C PRO A 227 -32.15 -23.67 13.74
N GLN A 228 -31.71 -24.66 12.94
CA GLN A 228 -30.92 -25.80 13.42
C GLN A 228 -29.41 -25.58 13.23
N ASN A 229 -29.00 -24.78 12.24
CA ASN A 229 -27.59 -24.54 11.90
C ASN A 229 -27.12 -23.08 11.98
N ASP A 230 -27.92 -22.13 12.49
CA ASP A 230 -27.40 -20.84 12.94
C ASP A 230 -26.47 -21.05 14.15
N LYS A 231 -25.18 -21.30 13.85
CA LYS A 231 -24.13 -21.39 14.87
C LYS A 231 -23.57 -20.00 15.23
N GLY A 232 -24.06 -18.92 14.59
CA GLY A 232 -23.67 -17.55 14.87
C GLY A 232 -22.18 -17.25 14.73
N ILE A 233 -21.47 -17.91 13.81
CA ILE A 233 -20.01 -17.73 13.64
C ILE A 233 -19.77 -16.61 12.64
N TYR A 234 -19.76 -15.38 13.17
CA TYR A 234 -19.42 -14.18 12.38
C TYR A 234 -17.94 -14.14 11.99
N TYR A 235 -17.07 -14.76 12.79
CA TYR A 235 -15.62 -14.77 12.62
C TYR A 235 -15.01 -15.94 13.39
N LEU A 236 -14.32 -16.83 12.68
CA LEU A 236 -13.43 -17.84 13.24
C LEU A 236 -12.14 -17.84 12.42
N ARG A 237 -10.98 -17.88 13.05
CA ARG A 237 -9.67 -17.79 12.37
C ARG A 237 -8.78 -18.96 12.74
N THR A 238 -8.14 -19.56 11.74
CA THR A 238 -6.95 -20.41 11.92
C THR A 238 -5.78 -19.88 11.10
N THR A 239 -4.58 -20.42 11.28
CA THR A 239 -3.34 -19.89 10.72
C THR A 239 -2.51 -21.01 10.13
N ALA A 240 -2.07 -20.87 8.88
CA ALA A 240 -0.98 -21.67 8.34
C ALA A 240 0.34 -20.88 8.47
N GLU A 241 1.41 -21.58 8.82
CA GLU A 241 2.77 -21.04 8.82
C GLU A 241 3.64 -21.97 7.98
N VAL A 242 4.28 -21.41 6.95
CA VAL A 242 5.07 -22.16 5.97
C VAL A 242 6.48 -21.62 5.97
N THR A 243 7.47 -22.48 6.17
CA THR A 243 8.89 -22.14 6.09
C THR A 243 9.47 -22.66 4.78
N VAL A 244 10.01 -21.76 3.98
CA VAL A 244 10.71 -22.06 2.74
C VAL A 244 12.21 -21.99 2.99
N ASN A 245 12.92 -23.04 2.58
CA ASN A 245 14.38 -23.12 2.66
C ASN A 245 14.90 -23.70 1.34
N ASP A 246 15.12 -22.83 0.38
CA ASP A 246 15.54 -23.16 -0.98
C ASP A 246 16.69 -22.23 -1.40
N ALA A 247 17.88 -22.80 -1.61
CA ALA A 247 19.06 -22.05 -2.01
C ALA A 247 18.95 -21.40 -3.41
N ALA A 248 18.03 -21.84 -4.26
CA ALA A 248 17.72 -21.19 -5.54
C ALA A 248 16.80 -19.96 -5.38
N ARG A 249 16.17 -19.81 -4.22
CA ARG A 249 15.27 -18.72 -3.83
C ARG A 249 15.79 -18.10 -2.53
N PRO A 250 16.88 -17.32 -2.57
CA PRO A 250 17.47 -16.72 -1.37
C PRO A 250 16.47 -15.82 -0.63
N SER A 251 16.71 -15.60 0.65
CA SER A 251 15.87 -14.71 1.46
C SER A 251 16.11 -13.23 1.11
N VAL A 252 15.17 -12.34 1.39
CA VAL A 252 15.31 -10.89 1.15
C VAL A 252 16.56 -10.33 1.82
N THR A 253 16.79 -10.69 3.08
CA THR A 253 17.99 -10.32 3.86
C THR A 253 19.27 -10.83 3.20
N GLN A 254 19.28 -12.04 2.63
CA GLN A 254 20.44 -12.56 1.89
C GLN A 254 20.67 -11.80 0.58
N ILE A 255 19.61 -11.47 -0.17
CA ILE A 255 19.70 -10.67 -1.41
C ILE A 255 20.25 -9.27 -1.09
N VAL A 256 19.71 -8.59 -0.08
CA VAL A 256 20.12 -7.26 0.40
C VAL A 256 21.59 -7.26 0.83
N ASN A 257 22.02 -8.21 1.66
CA ASN A 257 23.42 -8.28 2.12
C ASN A 257 24.38 -8.53 0.94
N ASN A 258 24.04 -9.44 0.02
CA ASN A 258 24.84 -9.69 -1.18
C ASN A 258 24.97 -8.43 -2.07
N ALA A 259 23.89 -7.66 -2.23
CA ALA A 259 23.89 -6.42 -3.00
C ALA A 259 24.77 -5.35 -2.34
N VAL A 260 24.68 -5.17 -1.01
CA VAL A 260 25.52 -4.23 -0.26
C VAL A 260 26.99 -4.64 -0.27
N ASP A 261 27.30 -5.93 -0.16
CA ASP A 261 28.69 -6.40 -0.24
C ASP A 261 29.27 -6.25 -1.65
N LEU A 262 28.44 -6.35 -2.70
CA LEU A 262 28.85 -6.01 -4.07
C LEU A 262 29.05 -4.50 -4.25
N CYS A 263 28.15 -3.68 -3.71
CA CYS A 263 28.28 -2.22 -3.67
C CYS A 263 29.61 -1.77 -3.04
N ARG A 264 29.97 -2.33 -1.89
CA ARG A 264 31.24 -2.08 -1.19
C ARG A 264 32.49 -2.49 -2.00
N GLN A 265 32.35 -3.39 -2.97
CA GLN A 265 33.44 -3.80 -3.87
C GLN A 265 33.54 -2.94 -5.13
N GLN A 266 32.43 -2.34 -5.58
CA GLN A 266 32.35 -1.57 -6.83
C GLN A 266 32.43 -0.04 -6.63
N THR A 267 32.23 0.44 -5.40
CA THR A 267 32.33 1.86 -5.02
C THR A 267 33.60 2.12 -4.19
N ASN A 268 33.91 3.38 -3.90
CA ASN A 268 34.98 3.76 -2.97
C ASN A 268 34.55 3.69 -1.48
N GLY A 269 33.30 3.29 -1.20
CA GLY A 269 32.75 3.23 0.16
C GLY A 269 32.23 4.56 0.71
N SER A 270 32.13 5.63 -0.09
CA SER A 270 31.46 6.87 0.32
C SER A 270 29.94 6.69 0.39
N GLU A 271 29.26 7.41 1.28
CA GLU A 271 27.80 7.35 1.41
C GLU A 271 27.10 7.71 0.09
N TYR A 272 27.63 8.68 -0.66
CA TYR A 272 27.09 9.10 -1.95
C TYR A 272 27.19 8.00 -3.03
N ASP A 273 28.39 7.48 -3.28
CA ASP A 273 28.60 6.48 -4.33
C ASP A 273 27.88 5.17 -3.98
N MET A 274 27.81 4.81 -2.69
CA MET A 274 27.05 3.65 -2.24
C MET A 274 25.54 3.84 -2.40
N ALA A 275 24.99 5.01 -2.03
CA ALA A 275 23.57 5.30 -2.22
C ALA A 275 23.18 5.26 -3.71
N LEU A 276 23.96 5.90 -4.58
CA LEU A 276 23.73 5.90 -6.03
C LEU A 276 23.80 4.48 -6.63
N TRP A 277 24.82 3.69 -6.27
CA TRP A 277 24.92 2.31 -6.75
C TRP A 277 23.74 1.45 -6.29
N LEU A 278 23.29 1.59 -5.05
CA LEU A 278 22.16 0.81 -4.48
C LEU A 278 20.81 1.25 -5.05
N HIS A 279 20.69 2.54 -5.39
CA HIS A 279 19.57 3.10 -6.14
C HIS A 279 19.47 2.43 -7.52
N ASP A 280 20.53 2.51 -8.33
CA ASP A 280 20.55 1.97 -9.69
C ASP A 280 20.35 0.45 -9.70
N TRP A 281 20.98 -0.25 -8.76
CA TRP A 281 20.78 -1.68 -8.56
C TRP A 281 19.32 -2.01 -8.25
N THR A 282 18.64 -1.22 -7.42
CA THR A 282 17.21 -1.42 -7.11
C THR A 282 16.37 -1.27 -8.36
N LEU A 283 16.60 -0.22 -9.16
CA LEU A 283 15.90 0.05 -10.42
C LEU A 283 16.19 -0.99 -11.53
N ASP A 284 17.15 -1.89 -11.32
CA ASP A 284 17.43 -3.05 -12.18
C ASP A 284 16.76 -4.34 -11.68
N GLN A 285 16.24 -4.38 -10.44
CA GLN A 285 15.64 -5.59 -9.85
C GLN A 285 14.14 -5.73 -10.13
N LEU A 286 13.40 -4.64 -10.34
CA LEU A 286 11.94 -4.67 -10.48
C LEU A 286 11.44 -3.62 -11.48
N GLU A 287 10.26 -3.90 -12.05
CA GLU A 287 9.45 -2.94 -12.82
C GLU A 287 8.17 -2.59 -12.03
N TYR A 288 7.58 -1.43 -12.30
CA TYR A 288 6.41 -0.96 -11.54
C TYR A 288 5.18 -1.84 -11.78
N ASP A 289 4.58 -2.34 -10.70
CA ASP A 289 3.35 -3.14 -10.77
C ASP A 289 2.12 -2.24 -10.98
N HIS A 290 1.78 -1.99 -12.25
CA HIS A 290 0.54 -1.29 -12.63
C HIS A 290 -0.76 -2.04 -12.25
N GLY A 291 -0.68 -3.34 -11.92
CA GLY A 291 -1.79 -4.07 -11.30
C GLY A 291 -1.97 -3.74 -9.81
N LEU A 292 -0.96 -3.12 -9.20
CA LEU A 292 -0.87 -2.69 -7.81
C LEU A 292 -1.08 -3.84 -6.80
N ASN A 293 -0.69 -5.06 -7.16
CA ASN A 293 -0.85 -6.26 -6.34
C ASN A 293 0.33 -6.47 -5.38
N TRP A 294 1.53 -6.06 -5.76
CA TRP A 294 2.79 -6.35 -5.06
C TRP A 294 3.31 -5.11 -4.31
N CYS A 295 3.60 -5.23 -3.01
CA CYS A 295 3.98 -4.07 -2.17
C CYS A 295 5.05 -4.39 -1.10
N SER A 296 5.84 -5.44 -1.28
CA SER A 296 6.91 -5.84 -0.36
C SER A 296 8.28 -5.80 -1.03
N ALA A 297 9.35 -5.86 -0.22
CA ALA A 297 10.69 -6.10 -0.75
C ALA A 297 10.82 -7.55 -1.25
N GLU A 298 10.13 -8.51 -0.60
CA GLU A 298 10.02 -9.89 -1.10
C GLU A 298 9.46 -9.94 -2.51
N SER A 299 8.34 -9.25 -2.78
CA SER A 299 7.70 -9.29 -4.09
C SER A 299 8.53 -8.58 -5.16
N GLY A 300 9.08 -7.40 -4.83
CA GLY A 300 9.94 -6.66 -5.75
C GLY A 300 11.19 -7.44 -6.14
N LEU A 301 11.91 -8.02 -5.17
CA LEU A 301 13.17 -8.73 -5.42
C LEU A 301 13.01 -10.13 -6.03
N THR A 302 11.88 -10.80 -5.82
CA THR A 302 11.70 -12.20 -6.26
C THR A 302 10.67 -12.42 -7.36
N ARG A 303 9.76 -11.48 -7.60
CA ARG A 303 8.84 -11.47 -8.74
C ARG A 303 9.15 -10.39 -9.77
N HIS A 304 10.16 -9.55 -9.49
CA HIS A 304 10.56 -8.41 -10.35
C HIS A 304 9.43 -7.40 -10.58
N GLN A 305 8.46 -7.33 -9.65
CA GLN A 305 7.30 -6.46 -9.72
C GLN A 305 6.98 -5.86 -8.35
N GLY A 306 6.71 -4.55 -8.31
CA GLY A 306 6.32 -3.88 -7.08
C GLY A 306 5.74 -2.49 -7.29
N THR A 307 4.91 -2.06 -6.35
CA THR A 307 4.46 -0.67 -6.20
C THR A 307 5.51 0.18 -5.51
N CYS A 308 5.26 1.48 -5.33
CA CYS A 308 6.18 2.41 -4.67
C CYS A 308 6.64 1.95 -3.26
N GLU A 309 5.76 1.28 -2.51
CA GLU A 309 6.07 0.65 -1.23
C GLU A 309 7.20 -0.40 -1.37
N SER A 310 7.27 -1.15 -2.47
CA SER A 310 8.36 -2.09 -2.76
C SER A 310 9.69 -1.38 -2.99
N TYR A 311 9.75 -0.37 -3.87
CA TYR A 311 10.98 0.41 -4.12
C TYR A 311 11.49 1.03 -2.82
N GLN A 312 10.58 1.67 -2.07
CA GLN A 312 10.89 2.32 -0.80
C GLN A 312 11.48 1.34 0.22
N ARG A 313 10.88 0.16 0.36
CA ARG A 313 11.32 -0.90 1.28
C ARG A 313 12.64 -1.53 0.88
N ILE A 314 12.83 -1.84 -0.40
CA ILE A 314 14.09 -2.42 -0.90
C ILE A 314 15.23 -1.44 -0.62
N TYR A 315 15.08 -0.19 -1.04
CA TYR A 315 16.12 0.82 -0.86
C TYR A 315 16.37 1.14 0.62
N SER A 316 15.33 1.20 1.45
CA SER A 316 15.49 1.33 2.91
C SER A 316 16.29 0.18 3.52
N LYS A 317 15.98 -1.08 3.17
CA LYS A 317 16.73 -2.27 3.65
C LYS A 317 18.19 -2.28 3.17
N LEU A 318 18.45 -1.85 1.93
CA LEU A 318 19.81 -1.71 1.38
C LEU A 318 20.61 -0.62 2.11
N LEU A 319 20.00 0.54 2.36
CA LEU A 319 20.62 1.66 3.07
C LEU A 319 20.89 1.30 4.54
N ASP A 320 19.96 0.64 5.22
CA ASP A 320 20.14 0.12 6.59
C ASP A 320 21.33 -0.86 6.66
N ALA A 321 21.42 -1.81 5.72
CA ALA A 321 22.52 -2.78 5.65
C ALA A 321 23.86 -2.16 5.21
N ALA A 322 23.82 -1.07 4.44
CA ALA A 322 24.99 -0.24 4.11
C ALA A 322 25.49 0.57 5.33
N GLY A 323 24.59 0.94 6.24
CA GLY A 323 24.85 1.83 7.38
C GLY A 323 24.47 3.29 7.12
N ILE A 324 23.70 3.57 6.06
CA ILE A 324 23.30 4.91 5.62
C ILE A 324 21.93 5.25 6.21
N ALA A 325 21.86 6.32 7.00
CA ALA A 325 20.64 6.71 7.68
C ALA A 325 19.56 7.15 6.67
N ASN A 326 18.36 6.58 6.79
CA ASN A 326 17.24 6.85 5.90
C ASN A 326 15.91 6.99 6.67
N GLY A 327 14.87 7.44 5.98
CA GLY A 327 13.52 7.59 6.51
C GLY A 327 12.46 7.41 5.42
N ARG A 328 11.28 6.92 5.82
CA ARG A 328 10.12 6.74 4.92
C ARG A 328 9.28 8.02 4.87
N ILE A 329 9.01 8.52 3.68
CA ILE A 329 8.13 9.66 3.42
C ILE A 329 6.85 9.18 2.74
N THR A 330 5.73 9.87 2.97
CA THR A 330 4.44 9.60 2.31
C THR A 330 3.75 10.90 1.92
N GLY A 331 3.23 10.96 0.70
CA GLY A 331 2.42 12.08 0.19
C GLY A 331 1.66 11.68 -1.06
N ASN A 332 0.47 12.24 -1.29
CA ASN A 332 -0.39 12.03 -2.47
C ASN A 332 -0.73 10.54 -2.76
N GLY A 333 -0.78 9.69 -1.73
CA GLY A 333 -0.98 8.24 -1.88
C GLY A 333 0.25 7.46 -2.32
N HIS A 334 1.41 8.11 -2.31
CA HIS A 334 2.72 7.61 -2.74
C HIS A 334 3.72 7.56 -1.57
N THR A 335 4.83 6.83 -1.74
CA THR A 335 5.89 6.73 -0.72
C THR A 335 7.28 6.64 -1.36
N TRP A 336 8.26 7.23 -0.70
CA TRP A 336 9.65 7.31 -1.15
C TRP A 336 10.61 7.47 0.05
N ASN A 337 11.91 7.63 -0.20
CA ASN A 337 12.94 7.69 0.84
C ASN A 337 13.47 9.11 1.02
N ALA A 338 13.67 9.52 2.27
CA ALA A 338 14.67 10.52 2.61
C ALA A 338 15.96 9.80 3.00
N VAL A 339 17.10 10.25 2.50
CA VAL A 339 18.42 9.62 2.72
C VAL A 339 19.39 10.67 3.23
N LYS A 340 20.22 10.31 4.22
CA LYS A 340 21.23 11.19 4.79
C LYS A 340 22.61 10.83 4.25
N ILE A 341 23.21 11.74 3.49
CA ILE A 341 24.51 11.58 2.83
C ILE A 341 25.40 12.75 3.24
N ASP A 342 26.64 12.49 3.63
CA ASP A 342 27.61 13.48 4.11
C ASP A 342 27.01 14.38 5.23
N GLY A 343 26.15 13.79 6.07
CA GLY A 343 25.44 14.46 7.15
C GLY A 343 24.20 15.29 6.75
N LYS A 344 23.84 15.35 5.47
CA LYS A 344 22.73 16.15 4.92
C LYS A 344 21.59 15.26 4.43
N TRP A 345 20.34 15.62 4.74
CA TRP A 345 19.16 14.93 4.20
C TRP A 345 18.91 15.35 2.75
N CYS A 346 18.46 14.40 1.94
CA CYS A 346 18.00 14.58 0.57
C CYS A 346 16.86 13.61 0.26
N GLN A 347 15.95 14.02 -0.63
CA GLN A 347 14.79 13.23 -1.05
C GLN A 347 15.16 12.36 -2.26
N MET A 348 14.68 11.11 -2.29
CA MET A 348 14.96 10.12 -3.34
C MET A 348 13.69 9.32 -3.68
N ASP A 349 13.23 9.41 -4.93
CA ASP A 349 12.05 8.68 -5.42
C ASP A 349 12.37 7.75 -6.59
N LEU A 350 12.78 6.54 -6.24
CA LEU A 350 13.08 5.44 -7.15
C LEU A 350 11.89 5.06 -8.04
N THR A 351 10.65 5.34 -7.63
CA THR A 351 9.49 4.98 -8.45
C THR A 351 9.38 5.89 -9.67
N TRP A 352 9.74 7.16 -9.52
CA TRP A 352 9.70 8.15 -10.60
C TRP A 352 10.99 8.12 -11.43
N ASP A 353 12.09 7.64 -10.86
CA ASP A 353 13.34 7.33 -11.56
C ASP A 353 13.31 5.95 -12.29
N ASP A 354 12.31 5.07 -12.09
CA ASP A 354 12.19 3.82 -12.87
C ASP A 354 11.65 4.06 -14.29
N THR A 355 12.55 4.59 -15.12
CA THR A 355 12.37 4.67 -16.56
C THR A 355 13.63 4.18 -17.28
N SER A 356 13.43 3.75 -18.53
CA SER A 356 14.50 3.50 -19.51
C SER A 356 14.36 4.39 -20.74
N ASP A 357 13.36 5.27 -20.76
CA ASP A 357 13.08 6.14 -21.88
C ASP A 357 13.90 7.43 -21.76
N ASN A 358 14.22 8.02 -22.91
CA ASN A 358 14.85 9.34 -22.97
C ASN A 358 13.97 10.27 -23.81
N TRP A 359 12.96 10.87 -23.15
CA TRP A 359 12.03 11.82 -23.76
C TRP A 359 12.56 13.27 -23.74
N TYR A 360 13.54 13.57 -22.87
CA TYR A 360 13.94 14.93 -22.52
C TYR A 360 15.40 15.26 -22.91
N GLY A 361 15.90 14.61 -23.97
CA GLY A 361 17.13 15.00 -24.66
C GLY A 361 18.41 14.58 -23.92
N ASP A 362 19.06 15.53 -23.24
CA ASP A 362 20.28 15.31 -22.45
C ASP A 362 20.01 15.23 -20.93
N LEU A 363 18.74 15.24 -20.53
CA LEU A 363 18.32 15.00 -19.15
C LEU A 363 18.25 13.49 -18.87
N ASP A 364 19.07 13.02 -17.93
CA ASP A 364 19.02 11.63 -17.46
C ASP A 364 17.84 11.44 -16.48
N GLN A 365 16.72 10.99 -17.04
CA GLN A 365 15.48 10.77 -16.28
C GLN A 365 15.58 9.70 -15.20
N ARG A 366 16.59 8.82 -15.24
CA ARG A 366 16.78 7.74 -14.25
C ARG A 366 17.38 8.25 -12.94
N HIS A 367 17.74 9.53 -12.87
CA HIS A 367 18.33 10.15 -11.68
C HIS A 367 17.74 11.54 -11.39
N LEU A 368 16.56 11.84 -11.94
CA LEU A 368 15.91 13.15 -11.76
C LEU A 368 15.45 13.35 -10.32
N TYR A 369 15.02 12.28 -9.67
CA TYR A 369 14.54 12.31 -8.30
C TYR A 369 15.64 11.94 -7.28
N PHE A 370 16.87 11.70 -7.74
CA PHE A 370 18.02 11.42 -6.89
C PHE A 370 18.60 12.68 -6.22
N GLY A 371 18.31 12.83 -4.92
CA GLY A 371 18.94 13.81 -4.05
C GLY A 371 18.32 15.22 -4.13
N LEU A 372 17.00 15.30 -4.28
CA LEU A 372 16.26 16.57 -4.31
C LEU A 372 16.11 17.21 -2.92
N THR A 373 15.87 18.52 -2.88
CA THR A 373 15.35 19.21 -1.68
C THR A 373 13.86 18.92 -1.49
N ASP A 374 13.31 19.25 -0.32
CA ASP A 374 11.86 19.09 -0.11
C ASP A 374 11.05 20.02 -1.03
N GLU A 375 11.55 21.23 -1.28
CA GLU A 375 10.95 22.20 -2.21
C GLU A 375 10.85 21.64 -3.64
N LEU A 376 11.91 21.02 -4.17
CA LEU A 376 11.89 20.44 -5.51
C LEU A 376 11.05 19.16 -5.56
N MET A 377 11.12 18.33 -4.52
CA MET A 377 10.26 17.15 -4.40
C MET A 377 8.77 17.56 -4.36
N ALA A 378 8.44 18.69 -3.75
CA ALA A 378 7.07 19.22 -3.74
C ALA A 378 6.55 19.70 -5.12
N ILE A 379 7.41 19.89 -6.13
CA ILE A 379 6.98 20.19 -7.51
C ILE A 379 6.29 18.98 -8.14
N ALA A 380 6.77 17.76 -7.85
CA ALA A 380 6.14 16.51 -8.27
C ALA A 380 5.09 16.01 -7.26
N HIS A 381 5.33 16.22 -5.96
CA HIS A 381 4.50 15.72 -4.86
C HIS A 381 3.95 16.89 -4.04
N SER A 382 2.98 17.62 -4.60
CA SER A 382 2.45 18.88 -4.07
C SER A 382 2.09 18.91 -2.58
N ASP A 383 1.60 17.80 -2.03
CA ASP A 383 1.23 17.71 -0.61
C ASP A 383 2.43 17.52 0.33
N HIS A 384 3.62 17.21 -0.19
CA HIS A 384 4.89 17.14 0.56
C HIS A 384 5.21 18.46 1.26
N THR A 385 4.73 19.58 0.71
CA THR A 385 4.68 20.90 1.39
C THR A 385 4.15 20.78 2.83
N THR A 386 3.08 20.01 3.03
CA THR A 386 2.46 19.75 4.34
C THR A 386 3.34 18.88 5.24
N ASN A 387 4.26 18.07 4.68
CA ASN A 387 5.19 17.27 5.45
C ASN A 387 6.36 18.09 5.98
N TYR A 388 7.09 18.80 5.11
CA TYR A 388 8.32 19.47 5.53
C TYR A 388 8.07 20.77 6.31
N GLN A 389 6.86 21.34 6.26
CA GLN A 389 6.45 22.47 7.09
C GLN A 389 6.04 22.08 8.54
N LYS A 390 5.97 20.78 8.88
CA LYS A 390 5.70 20.34 10.26
C LYS A 390 6.88 20.72 11.16
N ALA A 391 6.59 21.34 12.31
CA ALA A 391 7.60 21.89 13.23
C ALA A 391 8.68 20.89 13.70
N ASN A 392 8.38 19.58 13.68
CA ASN A 392 9.29 18.50 14.07
C ASN A 392 9.64 17.56 12.88
N TYR A 393 9.65 18.06 11.64
CA TYR A 393 10.01 17.25 10.47
C TYR A 393 11.49 16.84 10.50
N ALA A 394 11.75 15.56 10.74
CA ALA A 394 13.10 15.04 11.01
C ALA A 394 14.04 14.98 9.78
N TYR A 395 13.48 15.09 8.57
CA TYR A 395 14.17 14.78 7.30
C TYR A 395 14.36 16.01 6.40
N ARG A 396 14.34 17.23 6.98
CA ARG A 396 14.41 18.49 6.24
C ARG A 396 15.63 18.54 5.31
N SER A 397 15.38 18.67 4.01
CA SER A 397 16.37 18.78 2.95
C SER A 397 16.30 20.14 2.25
N THR A 398 17.38 20.90 2.33
CA THR A 398 17.55 22.25 1.75
C THR A 398 18.84 22.40 0.94
N ASP A 399 19.51 21.29 0.63
CA ASP A 399 20.90 21.31 0.14
C ASP A 399 21.06 20.34 -1.04
N LEU A 400 21.45 20.88 -2.20
CA LEU A 400 21.60 20.15 -3.45
C LEU A 400 23.00 19.57 -3.65
N SER A 401 23.93 19.66 -2.69
CA SER A 401 25.28 19.11 -2.86
C SER A 401 25.33 17.58 -2.95
N ASN A 402 24.20 16.88 -2.72
CA ASN A 402 24.03 15.44 -2.98
C ASN A 402 23.02 15.14 -4.10
N ASN A 403 22.57 16.16 -4.84
CA ASN A 403 21.79 15.94 -6.06
C ASN A 403 22.68 15.37 -7.16
N TYR A 404 22.15 14.46 -7.96
CA TYR A 404 22.88 13.80 -9.04
C TYR A 404 23.51 14.77 -10.06
N PHE A 405 22.73 15.74 -10.55
CA PHE A 405 23.20 16.69 -11.58
C PHE A 405 24.15 17.76 -11.03
N VAL A 406 24.05 18.09 -9.75
CA VAL A 406 25.03 18.97 -9.09
C VAL A 406 26.35 18.24 -8.87
N ARG A 407 26.31 16.99 -8.39
CA ARG A 407 27.52 16.19 -8.14
C ARG A 407 28.31 15.83 -9.41
N ASN A 408 27.64 15.61 -10.53
CA ASN A 408 28.28 15.29 -11.80
C ASN A 408 28.61 16.51 -12.69
N GLY A 409 28.28 17.74 -12.25
CA GLY A 409 28.53 18.99 -12.98
C GLY A 409 27.53 19.30 -14.09
N LYS A 410 26.49 18.48 -14.29
CA LYS A 410 25.47 18.71 -15.34
C LYS A 410 24.61 19.95 -15.06
N ALA A 411 24.41 20.29 -13.78
CA ALA A 411 23.76 21.54 -13.38
C ALA A 411 24.53 22.78 -13.87
N ASP A 412 25.87 22.77 -13.76
CA ASP A 412 26.73 23.85 -14.26
C ASP A 412 26.65 23.96 -15.80
N GLU A 413 26.67 22.83 -16.53
CA GLU A 413 26.47 22.82 -17.98
C GLU A 413 25.11 23.40 -18.42
N TRP A 414 24.08 23.30 -17.58
CA TRP A 414 22.79 23.93 -17.82
C TRP A 414 22.79 25.42 -17.46
N ALA A 415 23.43 25.80 -16.34
CA ALA A 415 23.57 27.18 -15.90
C ALA A 415 24.36 28.04 -16.91
N ASP A 416 25.46 27.52 -17.46
CA ASP A 416 26.32 28.20 -18.42
C ASP A 416 25.56 28.66 -19.68
N LYS A 417 24.50 27.94 -20.09
CA LYS A 417 23.63 28.32 -21.24
C LYS A 417 22.85 29.62 -20.99
N TYR A 418 22.76 30.09 -19.75
CA TYR A 418 22.12 31.35 -19.39
C TYR A 418 23.12 32.50 -19.16
N ALA A 419 24.43 32.22 -19.03
CA ALA A 419 25.44 33.22 -18.68
C ALA A 419 25.46 34.45 -19.62
N ASP A 420 25.47 34.23 -20.94
CA ASP A 420 25.45 35.33 -21.93
C ASP A 420 24.15 36.16 -21.87
N ARG A 421 23.01 35.52 -21.56
CA ARG A 421 21.71 36.21 -21.41
C ARG A 421 21.70 37.05 -20.15
N ILE A 422 22.17 36.50 -19.03
CA ILE A 422 22.33 37.21 -17.75
C ILE A 422 23.27 38.42 -17.94
N GLN A 423 24.42 38.22 -18.58
CA GLN A 423 25.40 39.29 -18.77
C GLN A 423 24.85 40.46 -19.60
N GLN A 424 23.98 40.21 -20.59
CA GLN A 424 23.33 41.27 -21.38
C GLN A 424 22.45 42.17 -20.51
N HIS A 425 21.65 41.60 -19.59
CA HIS A 425 20.83 42.39 -18.66
C HIS A 425 21.69 43.15 -17.64
N LEU A 426 22.79 42.55 -17.16
CA LEU A 426 23.74 43.21 -16.26
C LEU A 426 24.47 44.39 -16.93
N ASP A 427 24.90 44.23 -18.19
CA ASP A 427 25.54 45.29 -18.98
C ASP A 427 24.57 46.43 -19.30
N ALA A 428 23.29 46.11 -19.54
CA ALA A 428 22.20 47.07 -19.69
C ALA A 428 21.84 47.79 -18.37
N LYS A 429 22.33 47.29 -17.22
CA LYS A 429 22.03 47.77 -15.86
C LYS A 429 20.54 47.73 -15.52
N GLU A 430 19.87 46.67 -15.96
CA GLU A 430 18.47 46.43 -15.60
C GLU A 430 18.37 46.11 -14.10
N GLU A 431 17.47 46.80 -13.39
CA GLU A 431 17.27 46.62 -11.94
C GLU A 431 16.52 45.31 -11.62
N SER A 432 15.83 44.75 -12.61
CA SER A 432 15.23 43.41 -12.60
C SER A 432 15.10 42.88 -14.03
N PHE A 433 15.26 41.57 -14.20
CA PHE A 433 15.08 40.88 -15.48
C PHE A 433 14.53 39.48 -15.24
N SER A 434 14.01 38.85 -16.30
CA SER A 434 13.56 37.45 -16.32
C SER A 434 14.09 36.79 -17.57
N ILE A 435 14.54 35.53 -17.45
CA ILE A 435 15.04 34.75 -18.58
C ILE A 435 14.18 33.51 -18.72
N ASP A 436 13.63 33.31 -19.92
CA ASP A 436 12.87 32.12 -20.24
C ASP A 436 13.79 30.88 -20.24
N ALA A 437 13.34 29.81 -19.59
CA ALA A 437 14.05 28.54 -19.59
C ALA A 437 14.01 27.86 -20.97
N ASP A 438 15.08 27.15 -21.32
CA ASP A 438 15.20 26.47 -22.63
C ASP A 438 14.36 25.18 -22.73
N ASN A 439 13.81 24.71 -21.61
CA ASN A 439 13.10 23.43 -21.46
C ASN A 439 11.56 23.57 -21.41
N GLN A 440 10.99 24.65 -21.98
CA GLN A 440 9.54 24.92 -22.02
C GLN A 440 8.68 23.80 -22.64
N SER A 441 9.28 22.89 -23.42
CA SER A 441 8.60 21.73 -23.98
C SER A 441 8.44 20.55 -23.01
N PHE A 442 9.15 20.56 -21.88
CA PHE A 442 9.06 19.49 -20.87
C PHE A 442 7.85 19.74 -19.95
N PRO A 443 7.21 18.68 -19.43
CA PRO A 443 6.13 18.84 -18.46
C PRO A 443 6.56 19.69 -17.24
N PRO A 444 5.68 20.51 -16.64
CA PRO A 444 6.04 21.38 -15.52
C PRO A 444 6.68 20.66 -14.31
N SER A 445 6.33 19.40 -14.09
CA SER A 445 6.93 18.55 -13.04
C SER A 445 8.39 18.16 -13.32
N ILE A 446 8.85 18.28 -14.56
CA ILE A 446 10.21 17.97 -15.01
C ILE A 446 11.02 19.26 -15.18
N SER A 447 10.50 20.21 -15.96
CA SER A 447 11.16 21.51 -16.16
C SER A 447 11.26 22.31 -14.85
N GLY A 448 10.25 22.26 -13.99
CA GLY A 448 10.30 22.91 -12.67
C GLY A 448 11.41 22.36 -11.77
N ILE A 449 11.61 21.03 -11.75
CA ILE A 449 12.70 20.40 -10.99
C ILE A 449 14.05 20.78 -11.61
N GLN A 450 14.23 20.60 -12.92
CA GLN A 450 15.49 20.94 -13.60
C GLN A 450 15.88 22.42 -13.39
N ASN A 451 14.92 23.33 -13.55
CA ASN A 451 15.16 24.77 -13.39
C ASN A 451 15.46 25.13 -11.93
N GLY A 452 14.83 24.46 -10.96
CA GLY A 452 15.11 24.62 -9.54
C GLY A 452 16.38 23.92 -9.03
N ILE A 453 17.03 23.08 -9.86
CA ILE A 453 18.40 22.58 -9.62
C ILE A 453 19.45 23.59 -10.13
N VAL A 454 19.10 24.38 -11.15
CA VAL A 454 19.98 25.36 -11.80
C VAL A 454 19.95 26.73 -11.11
N ALA A 455 18.84 27.08 -10.44
CA ALA A 455 18.62 28.36 -9.76
C ALA A 455 19.20 28.43 -8.34
#